data_AF-A0A267G7R9-F1
#
_entry.id   AF-A0A267G7R9-F1
#
_cell.length_a   1.000
_cell.length_b   1.000
_cell.length_c   1.000
_cell.angle_alpha   90.00
_cell.angle_beta   90.00
_cell.angle_gamma   90.00
#
_symmetry.space_group_name_H-M   'P 1'
#
loop_
_entity.id
_entity.type
_entity.pdbx_description
1 polymer ?
#
loop_
_entity_poly.entity_id
_entity_poly.type
_entity_poly.pdbx_seq_one_letter_code
_entity_poly.pdbx_strand_id
1 'polypeptide(L)'
;MLTSFMNYRMQFLTDVVHTAAHLVSGLRMTGANVGLANYGKLCQFALAGGVNSDVTMNGSAFNVAVTVAHELGHNLGMNHDPDTPFSCGCSDSQGCIMTAVGTE
;
A
#
# COMPACT_ATOMS: atom_id res chain seq x y z
N MET A 1 7.90 -7.70 -6.76
CA MET A 1 8.23 -6.26 -6.68
C MET A 1 8.50 -5.83 -5.24
N LEU A 2 7.57 -6.06 -4.30
CA LEU A 2 7.74 -5.71 -2.87
C LEU A 2 9.03 -6.25 -2.24
N THR A 3 9.28 -7.57 -2.32
CA THR A 3 10.49 -8.18 -1.73
C THR A 3 11.78 -7.55 -2.24
N SER A 4 11.86 -7.29 -3.56
CA SER A 4 13.01 -6.65 -4.18
C SER A 4 13.22 -5.22 -3.64
N PHE A 5 12.13 -4.46 -3.49
CA PHE A 5 12.20 -3.10 -2.94
C PHE A 5 12.61 -3.09 -1.46
N MET A 6 12.09 -4.00 -0.64
CA MET A 6 12.49 -4.09 0.77
C MET A 6 13.96 -4.49 0.93
N ASN A 7 14.47 -5.38 0.08
CA ASN A 7 15.91 -5.70 0.02
C ASN A 7 16.74 -4.48 -0.39
N TYR A 8 16.28 -3.71 -1.37
CA TYR A 8 16.93 -2.46 -1.75
C TYR A 8 16.97 -1.47 -0.59
N ARG A 9 15.86 -1.24 0.11
CA ARG A 9 15.79 -0.36 1.29
C ARG A 9 16.82 -0.76 2.34
N MET A 10 16.90 -2.06 2.67
CA MET A 10 17.84 -2.60 3.65
C MET A 10 19.30 -2.34 3.30
N GLN A 11 19.64 -2.30 2.01
CA GLN A 11 21.01 -2.15 1.53
C GLN A 11 21.40 -0.70 1.28
N PHE A 12 20.45 0.13 0.83
CA PHE A 12 20.76 1.43 0.23
C PHE A 12 20.06 2.63 0.87
N LEU A 13 19.08 2.41 1.75
CA LEU A 13 18.37 3.48 2.47
C LEU A 13 18.71 3.50 3.96
N THR A 14 19.89 3.01 4.34
CA THR A 14 20.32 2.92 5.75
C THR A 14 20.64 4.28 6.37
N ASP A 15 21.09 5.25 5.55
CA ASP A 15 21.55 6.55 6.03
C ASP A 15 20.41 7.59 6.10
N VAL A 16 19.21 7.23 5.64
CA VAL A 16 18.01 8.07 5.71
C VAL A 16 17.15 7.57 6.85
N VAL A 17 16.87 8.41 7.84
CA VAL A 17 15.99 8.04 8.96
C VAL A 17 14.54 8.04 8.50
N HIS A 18 13.86 6.89 8.57
CA HIS A 18 12.46 6.75 8.22
C HIS A 18 11.84 5.51 8.88
N THR A 19 10.53 5.57 9.16
CA THR A 19 9.78 4.46 9.75
C THR A 19 9.38 3.44 8.68
N ALA A 20 8.76 3.91 7.59
CA ALA A 20 8.35 3.10 6.45
C ALA A 20 8.79 3.73 5.13
N ALA A 21 8.93 2.91 4.09
CA ALA A 21 9.26 3.37 2.75
C ALA A 21 8.23 2.83 1.75
N HIS A 22 7.68 3.70 0.90
CA HIS A 22 6.77 3.31 -0.18
C HIS A 22 7.37 3.68 -1.53
N LEU A 23 7.48 2.71 -2.43
CA LEU A 23 7.86 2.95 -3.82
C LEU A 23 6.61 3.25 -4.63
N VAL A 24 6.55 4.41 -5.29
CA VAL A 24 5.58 4.66 -6.36
C VAL A 24 6.25 4.36 -7.68
N SER A 25 5.71 3.41 -8.43
CA SER A 25 6.29 2.87 -9.64
C SER A 25 5.43 3.18 -10.85
N GLY A 26 6.06 3.62 -11.93
CA GLY A 26 5.47 3.69 -13.27
C GLY A 26 5.37 2.34 -13.98
N LEU A 27 5.45 1.23 -13.25
CA LEU A 27 5.32 -0.13 -13.78
C LEU A 27 3.97 -0.72 -13.35
N ARG A 28 3.37 -1.52 -14.24
CA ARG A 28 2.21 -2.36 -13.88
C ARG A 28 2.66 -3.49 -12.97
N MET A 29 1.89 -3.73 -11.91
CA MET A 29 2.06 -4.90 -11.05
C MET A 29 1.45 -6.14 -11.70
N THR A 30 1.83 -7.32 -11.22
CA THR A 30 1.29 -8.59 -11.70
C THR A 30 -0.17 -8.74 -11.24
N GLY A 31 -1.05 -9.20 -12.13
CA GLY A 31 -2.47 -9.38 -11.82
C GLY A 31 -3.25 -8.06 -11.83
N ALA A 32 -4.28 -7.98 -10.98
CA ALA A 32 -5.12 -6.79 -10.82
C ALA A 32 -4.62 -5.82 -9.74
N ASN A 33 -3.55 -6.17 -9.03
CA ASN A 33 -3.07 -5.41 -7.88
C ASN A 33 -2.58 -4.03 -8.30
N VAL A 34 -2.89 -3.03 -7.48
CA VAL A 34 -2.41 -1.64 -7.64
C VAL A 34 -1.41 -1.25 -6.55
N GLY A 35 -1.37 -2.00 -5.44
CA GLY A 35 -0.43 -1.85 -4.34
C GLY A 35 -0.14 -3.19 -3.66
N LEU A 36 0.96 -3.24 -2.89
CA LEU A 36 1.32 -4.35 -1.99
C LEU A 36 2.18 -3.85 -0.83
N ALA A 37 1.86 -4.27 0.39
CA ALA A 37 2.63 -3.99 1.61
C ALA A 37 2.65 -5.18 2.58
N ASN A 38 3.64 -5.18 3.49
CA ASN A 38 3.69 -6.18 4.55
C ASN A 38 2.74 -5.81 5.71
N TYR A 39 1.90 -6.76 6.12
CA TYR A 39 0.93 -6.59 7.19
C TYR A 39 1.58 -6.47 8.59
N GLY A 40 1.24 -5.40 9.33
CA GLY A 40 1.62 -5.19 10.73
C GLY A 40 3.12 -5.01 10.95
N LYS A 41 3.85 -4.46 9.96
CA LYS A 41 5.32 -4.39 9.95
C LYS A 41 5.92 -3.00 10.16
N LEU A 42 5.14 -1.96 10.45
CA LEU A 42 5.60 -0.56 10.45
C LEU A 42 6.90 -0.27 11.23
N CYS A 43 7.19 -1.02 12.29
CA CYS A 43 8.41 -0.82 13.10
C CYS A 43 9.56 -1.78 12.77
N GLN A 44 9.42 -2.62 11.75
CA GLN A 44 10.45 -3.58 11.33
C GLN A 44 11.18 -3.02 10.11
N PHE A 45 12.42 -2.54 10.26
CA PHE A 45 13.15 -1.91 9.15
C PHE A 45 13.32 -2.80 7.90
N ALA A 46 13.32 -4.13 8.06
CA ALA A 46 13.35 -5.04 6.92
C ALA A 46 12.02 -5.12 6.15
N LEU A 47 10.89 -4.74 6.76
CA LEU A 47 9.55 -5.05 6.24
C LEU A 47 8.56 -3.86 6.22
N ALA A 48 8.86 -2.76 6.92
CA ALA A 48 8.00 -1.57 7.00
C ALA A 48 7.97 -0.80 5.68
N GLY A 49 6.98 -1.08 4.85
CA GLY A 49 6.83 -0.41 3.57
C GLY A 49 5.93 -1.14 2.58
N GLY A 50 5.86 -0.58 1.38
CA GLY A 50 5.02 -1.06 0.29
C GLY A 50 5.50 -0.61 -1.08
N VAL A 51 4.83 -1.12 -2.11
CA VAL A 51 5.01 -0.71 -3.51
C VAL A 51 3.63 -0.39 -4.09
N ASN A 52 3.55 0.64 -4.94
CA ASN A 52 2.29 1.19 -5.45
C ASN A 52 2.46 1.52 -6.94
N SER A 53 1.47 1.20 -7.76
CA SER A 53 1.49 1.46 -9.20
C SER A 53 0.76 2.75 -9.54
N ASP A 54 1.39 3.61 -10.35
CA ASP A 54 0.76 4.83 -10.89
C ASP A 54 0.06 4.58 -12.24
N VAL A 55 0.48 3.55 -12.98
CA VAL A 55 -0.02 3.27 -14.34
C VAL A 55 -1.48 2.83 -14.36
N THR A 56 -1.88 2.00 -13.39
CA THR A 56 -3.26 1.51 -13.28
C THR A 56 -4.24 2.60 -12.88
N MET A 57 -3.73 3.69 -12.30
CA MET A 57 -4.52 4.80 -11.77
C MET A 57 -4.64 5.99 -12.73
N ASN A 58 -4.30 5.79 -14.01
CA ASN A 58 -4.29 6.83 -15.06
C ASN A 58 -3.45 8.07 -14.69
N GLY A 59 -2.41 7.93 -13.87
CA GLY A 59 -1.60 9.08 -13.42
C GLY A 59 -2.31 10.00 -12.42
N SER A 60 -3.47 9.60 -11.88
CA SER A 60 -4.20 10.40 -10.89
C SER A 60 -3.47 10.37 -9.55
N ALA A 61 -2.85 11.50 -9.18
CA ALA A 61 -2.18 11.65 -7.89
C ALA A 61 -3.09 11.33 -6.70
N PHE A 62 -4.39 11.61 -6.82
CA PHE A 62 -5.38 11.26 -5.79
C PHE A 62 -5.50 9.74 -5.60
N ASN A 63 -5.65 8.99 -6.70
CA ASN A 63 -5.79 7.53 -6.65
C ASN A 63 -4.51 6.85 -6.14
N VAL A 64 -3.34 7.38 -6.53
CA VAL A 64 -2.06 6.91 -6.00
C VAL A 64 -1.95 7.19 -4.50
N ALA A 65 -2.38 8.38 -4.04
CA ALA A 65 -2.38 8.71 -2.62
C ALA A 65 -3.28 7.77 -1.81
N VAL A 66 -4.47 7.43 -2.33
CA VAL A 66 -5.37 6.43 -1.71
C VAL A 66 -4.69 5.07 -1.62
N THR A 67 -4.03 4.62 -2.69
CA THR A 67 -3.30 3.34 -2.71
C THR A 67 -2.16 3.33 -1.68
N VAL A 68 -1.35 4.39 -1.65
CA VAL A 68 -0.26 4.53 -0.67
C VAL A 68 -0.81 4.52 0.76
N ALA A 69 -1.93 5.19 1.01
CA ALA A 69 -2.59 5.20 2.31
C ALA A 69 -3.11 3.80 2.70
N HIS A 70 -3.71 3.07 1.75
CA HIS A 70 -4.16 1.70 1.93
C HIS A 70 -3.01 0.76 2.31
N GLU A 71 -1.92 0.79 1.54
CA GLU A 71 -0.73 -0.03 1.82
C GLU A 71 -0.05 0.34 3.14
N LEU A 72 -0.05 1.62 3.51
CA LEU A 72 0.44 2.05 4.82
C LEU A 72 -0.49 1.56 5.94
N GLY A 73 -1.80 1.51 5.71
CA GLY A 73 -2.79 0.88 6.58
C GLY A 73 -2.46 -0.59 6.86
N HIS A 74 -2.07 -1.35 5.84
CA HIS A 74 -1.55 -2.71 6.05
C HIS A 74 -0.29 -2.72 6.91
N ASN A 75 0.68 -1.82 6.69
CA ASN A 75 1.86 -1.74 7.57
C ASN A 75 1.48 -1.45 9.03
N LEU A 76 0.42 -0.66 9.27
CA LEU A 76 -0.18 -0.38 10.58
C LEU A 76 -0.98 -1.55 11.16
N GLY A 77 -1.19 -2.63 10.39
CA GLY A 77 -1.92 -3.82 10.82
C GLY A 77 -3.43 -3.76 10.56
N MET A 78 -3.88 -2.90 9.64
CA MET A 78 -5.27 -2.88 9.20
C MET A 78 -5.50 -3.99 8.16
N ASN A 79 -6.61 -4.72 8.31
CA ASN A 79 -7.11 -5.61 7.26
C ASN A 79 -8.03 -4.84 6.33
N HIS A 80 -8.40 -5.46 5.21
CA HIS A 80 -9.45 -4.91 4.37
C HIS A 80 -10.75 -4.72 5.15
N ASP A 81 -11.49 -3.67 4.80
CA ASP A 81 -12.85 -3.52 5.25
C ASP A 81 -13.67 -4.71 4.70
N PRO A 82 -14.44 -5.40 5.54
CA PRO A 82 -15.26 -6.54 5.13
C PRO A 82 -16.31 -6.14 4.09
N ASP A 83 -16.53 -7.00 3.09
CA ASP A 83 -17.57 -6.89 2.05
C ASP A 83 -19.01 -7.12 2.58
N THR A 84 -19.27 -6.77 3.84
CA THR A 84 -20.59 -6.91 4.44
C THR A 84 -21.19 -5.53 4.72
N PRO A 85 -22.46 -5.30 4.36
CA PRO A 85 -23.06 -3.96 4.32
C PRO A 85 -23.19 -3.22 5.67
N PHE A 86 -22.76 -3.82 6.78
CA PHE A 86 -23.01 -3.29 8.13
C PHE A 86 -21.82 -3.34 9.10
N SER A 87 -20.62 -3.82 8.71
CA SER A 87 -19.54 -4.02 9.69
C SER A 87 -18.41 -2.98 9.64
N CYS A 88 -18.16 -2.36 8.48
CA CYS A 88 -17.29 -1.19 8.34
C CYS A 88 -17.89 -0.22 7.32
N GLY A 89 -18.10 1.04 7.72
CA GLY A 89 -18.68 2.06 6.85
C GLY A 89 -18.01 3.41 7.06
N CYS A 90 -17.76 4.12 5.96
CA CYS A 90 -17.23 5.47 5.96
C CYS A 90 -18.30 6.44 5.49
N SER A 91 -18.33 7.63 6.08
CA SER A 91 -19.24 8.70 5.66
C SER A 91 -18.84 9.33 4.32
N ASP A 92 -17.64 9.02 3.82
CA ASP A 92 -17.18 9.48 2.52
C ASP A 92 -17.88 8.72 1.40
N SER A 93 -18.43 9.47 0.44
CA SER A 93 -19.04 8.94 -0.78
C SER A 93 -18.09 8.09 -1.64
N GLN A 94 -16.78 8.25 -1.48
CA GLN A 94 -15.76 7.49 -2.21
C GLN A 94 -15.42 6.14 -1.54
N GLY A 95 -16.03 5.84 -0.38
CA GLY A 95 -15.78 4.63 0.38
C GLY A 95 -14.64 4.77 1.39
N CYS A 96 -14.26 3.64 1.98
CA CYS A 96 -13.20 3.58 2.96
C CYS A 96 -11.84 3.30 2.31
N ILE A 97 -10.76 3.80 2.91
CA ILE A 97 -9.39 3.57 2.41
C ILE A 97 -9.07 2.08 2.35
N MET A 98 -9.50 1.29 3.33
CA MET A 98 -9.18 -0.14 3.42
C MET A 98 -10.16 -1.05 2.69
N THR A 99 -11.10 -0.52 1.90
CA THR A 99 -11.91 -1.37 1.01
C THR A 99 -11.00 -2.11 0.04
N ALA A 100 -11.23 -3.40 -0.18
CA ALA A 100 -10.40 -4.21 -1.08
C ALA A 100 -10.42 -3.62 -2.50
N VAL A 101 -9.24 -3.41 -3.09
CA VAL A 101 -9.09 -2.85 -4.44
C VAL A 101 -8.44 -3.88 -5.36
N GLY A 102 -9.26 -4.68 -6.04
CA GLY A 102 -8.82 -5.77 -6.92
C GLY A 102 -9.58 -7.06 -6.66
N THR A 103 -9.62 -7.97 -7.62
CA THR A 103 -10.17 -9.32 -7.41
C THR A 103 -9.19 -10.11 -6.56
N GLU A 104 -9.51 -10.30 -5.28
CA GLU A 104 -8.96 -11.40 -4.48
C GLU A 104 -9.34 -12.75 -5.09
#